data_AF-A0A085N2H2-F1
#
_entry.id   AF-A0A085N2H2-F1
#
_cell.length_a   1.000
_cell.length_b   1.000
_cell.length_c   1.000
_cell.angle_alpha   90.00
_cell.angle_beta   90.00
_cell.angle_gamma   90.00
#
_symmetry.space_group_name_H-M   'P 1'
#
loop_
_entity.id
_entity.type
_entity.pdbx_description
1 polymer ?
#
loop_
_entity_poly.entity_id
_entity_poly.type
_entity_poly.pdbx_seq_one_letter_code
_entity_poly.pdbx_strand_id
1 'polypeptide(L)'
;MTSVMRASLYLNKDEMMDPFTCILMRYDLGILVIGQDGLTLSGFLLSFERFMFFTNVNAHQRIFNPVCTKQIIYCAFIVGILDYMLCWSLAYSRRSEQIQGHCQRSETTSESYFTVYMILTVLLAAGSLIFYLLTFLSVSSWGRQNNEKGLRQLRHSRERKILNSLALVSVLIAAMNLLPWSTYFFIFNSSSHQVIFNAAKLLDNLYLPISTLLYFIIHPDLSRPLRSTFCVRNCLKFLSRSERISVVYAG
;
A
#
# COMPACT_ATOMS: atom_id res chain seq x y z
N MET A 1 15.87 -7.14 -30.39
CA MET A 1 14.71 -6.21 -30.45
C MET A 1 15.02 -4.96 -29.65
N THR A 2 15.12 -3.82 -30.35
CA THR A 2 15.52 -2.52 -29.78
C THR A 2 14.37 -1.85 -29.02
N SER A 3 14.71 -1.00 -28.04
CA SER A 3 13.78 -0.26 -27.16
C SER A 3 12.69 0.55 -27.88
N VAL A 4 12.93 0.96 -29.13
CA VAL A 4 11.96 1.70 -29.96
C VAL A 4 10.82 0.79 -30.45
N MET A 5 11.08 -0.49 -30.72
CA MET A 5 10.07 -1.49 -31.09
C MET A 5 9.15 -1.88 -29.91
N ARG A 6 9.63 -1.71 -28.66
CA ARG A 6 8.78 -1.92 -27.47
C ARG A 6 7.77 -0.79 -27.32
N ALA A 7 8.18 0.46 -27.52
CA ALA A 7 7.28 1.61 -27.45
C ALA A 7 6.19 1.58 -28.54
N SER A 8 6.48 1.03 -29.74
CA SER A 8 5.46 0.85 -30.78
C SER A 8 4.41 -0.21 -30.43
N LEU A 9 4.79 -1.28 -29.71
CA LEU A 9 3.84 -2.26 -29.16
C LEU A 9 2.94 -1.68 -28.06
N TYR A 10 3.41 -0.69 -27.29
CA TYR A 10 2.56 0.07 -26.35
C TYR A 10 1.52 0.97 -27.05
N LEU A 11 1.75 1.33 -28.32
CA LEU A 11 0.91 2.25 -29.11
C LEU A 11 -0.05 1.53 -30.07
N ASN A 12 0.24 0.28 -30.45
CA ASN A 12 -0.67 -0.54 -31.26
C ASN A 12 -1.67 -1.28 -30.38
N LYS A 13 -2.78 -0.61 -30.06
CA LYS A 13 -3.97 -1.20 -29.40
C LYS A 13 -4.60 -2.37 -30.17
N ASP A 14 -4.28 -2.52 -31.46
CA ASP A 14 -4.99 -3.39 -32.39
C ASP A 14 -4.26 -4.71 -32.72
N GLU A 15 -3.05 -4.94 -32.18
CA GLU A 15 -2.38 -6.22 -32.36
C GLU A 15 -2.89 -7.24 -31.33
N MET A 16 -3.63 -8.21 -31.85
CA MET A 16 -4.01 -9.43 -31.13
C MET A 16 -2.77 -10.32 -30.99
N MET A 17 -2.52 -10.79 -29.78
CA MET A 17 -1.43 -11.72 -29.50
C MET A 17 -1.87 -12.81 -28.53
N ASP A 18 -1.15 -13.92 -28.51
CA ASP A 18 -1.42 -14.96 -27.53
C ASP A 18 -1.00 -14.53 -26.11
N PRO A 19 -1.75 -14.92 -25.06
CA PRO A 19 -1.46 -14.54 -23.68
C PRO A 19 -0.03 -14.86 -23.22
N PHE A 20 0.53 -15.97 -23.69
CA PHE A 20 1.85 -16.43 -23.29
C PHE A 20 2.96 -15.54 -23.87
N THR A 21 2.89 -15.23 -25.17
CA THR A 21 3.78 -14.28 -25.84
C THR A 21 3.63 -12.87 -25.25
N CYS A 22 2.42 -12.48 -24.85
CA CYS A 22 2.16 -11.21 -24.17
C CYS A 22 3.00 -11.07 -22.89
N ILE A 23 2.96 -12.07 -22.01
CA ILE A 23 3.74 -12.09 -20.76
C ILE A 23 5.25 -12.15 -21.05
N LEU A 24 5.67 -12.97 -22.02
CA LEU A 24 7.09 -13.09 -22.40
C LEU A 24 7.68 -11.78 -22.92
N MET A 25 6.91 -11.01 -23.70
CA MET A 25 7.37 -9.74 -24.25
C MET A 25 7.41 -8.62 -23.20
N ARG A 26 6.55 -8.71 -22.16
CA ARG A 26 6.48 -7.75 -21.06
C ARG A 26 7.20 -8.25 -19.80
N TYR A 27 8.53 -8.18 -19.84
CA TYR A 27 9.38 -8.44 -18.66
C TYR A 27 9.07 -7.52 -17.46
N ASP A 28 8.49 -6.35 -17.69
CA ASP A 28 8.06 -5.42 -16.65
C ASP A 28 6.81 -5.89 -15.89
N LEU A 29 6.02 -6.80 -16.49
CA LEU A 29 4.81 -7.35 -15.89
C LEU A 29 5.12 -8.14 -14.61
N GLY A 30 6.21 -8.91 -14.59
CA GLY A 30 6.61 -9.67 -13.39
C GLY A 30 6.98 -8.77 -12.23
N ILE A 31 7.72 -7.69 -12.48
CA ILE A 31 8.06 -6.69 -11.46
C ILE A 31 6.79 -6.03 -10.93
N LEU A 32 5.85 -5.69 -11.81
CA LEU A 32 4.59 -5.06 -11.44
C LEU A 32 3.72 -5.98 -10.57
N VAL A 33 3.53 -7.24 -10.98
CA VAL A 33 2.74 -8.23 -10.23
C VAL A 33 3.36 -8.52 -8.86
N ILE A 34 4.64 -8.94 -8.83
CA ILE A 34 5.33 -9.29 -7.59
C ILE A 34 5.40 -8.07 -6.66
N GLY A 35 5.64 -6.88 -7.23
CA GLY A 35 5.65 -5.63 -6.49
C GLY A 35 4.29 -5.30 -5.88
N GLN A 36 3.21 -5.41 -6.64
CA GLN A 36 1.86 -5.09 -6.19
C GLN A 36 1.37 -6.04 -5.10
N ASP A 37 1.62 -7.35 -5.26
CA ASP A 37 1.30 -8.36 -4.24
C ASP A 37 2.12 -8.16 -2.97
N GLY A 38 3.43 -7.96 -3.14
CA GLY A 38 4.36 -7.70 -2.05
C GLY A 38 3.96 -6.44 -1.27
N LEU A 39 3.57 -5.37 -1.95
CA LEU A 39 3.09 -4.13 -1.33
C LEU A 39 1.78 -4.33 -0.58
N THR A 40 0.83 -5.04 -1.17
CA THR A 40 -0.49 -5.30 -0.56
C THR A 40 -0.34 -6.13 0.71
N LEU A 41 0.42 -7.21 0.65
CA LEU A 41 0.70 -8.07 1.80
C LEU A 41 1.53 -7.34 2.86
N SER A 42 2.56 -6.59 2.47
CA SER A 42 3.37 -5.81 3.40
C SER A 42 2.54 -4.72 4.08
N GLY A 43 1.63 -4.07 3.35
CA GLY A 43 0.71 -3.08 3.90
C GLY A 43 -0.24 -3.68 4.94
N PHE A 44 -0.78 -4.88 4.66
CA PHE A 44 -1.58 -5.63 5.62
C PHE A 44 -0.76 -6.02 6.86
N LEU A 45 0.43 -6.59 6.68
CA LEU A 45 1.31 -6.97 7.78
C LEU A 45 1.72 -5.79 8.64
N LEU A 46 1.99 -4.64 8.04
CA LEU A 46 2.28 -3.39 8.74
C LEU A 46 1.08 -2.95 9.59
N SER A 47 -0.13 -3.02 9.06
CA SER A 47 -1.34 -2.68 9.83
C SER A 47 -1.53 -3.59 11.04
N PHE A 48 -1.26 -4.89 10.88
CA PHE A 48 -1.33 -5.87 11.95
C PHE A 48 -0.21 -5.67 12.99
N GLU A 49 1.02 -5.37 12.55
CA GLU A 49 2.16 -5.07 13.40
C GLU A 49 1.87 -3.87 14.31
N ARG A 50 1.32 -2.80 13.75
CA ARG A 50 0.92 -1.61 14.51
C ARG A 50 -0.20 -1.92 15.51
N PHE A 51 -1.20 -2.68 15.11
CA PHE A 51 -2.26 -3.10 16.02
C PHE A 51 -1.71 -3.91 17.21
N MET A 52 -0.83 -4.87 16.94
CA MET A 52 -0.18 -5.69 17.97
C MET A 52 0.71 -4.86 18.90
N PHE A 53 1.44 -3.89 18.36
CA PHE A 53 2.27 -2.99 19.15
C PHE A 53 1.47 -2.26 20.23
N PHE A 54 0.26 -1.80 19.91
CA PHE A 54 -0.58 -1.05 20.85
C PHE A 54 -1.46 -1.91 21.76
N THR A 55 -1.80 -3.12 21.34
CA THR A 55 -2.65 -4.01 22.13
C THR A 55 -1.86 -4.93 23.04
N ASN A 56 -0.73 -5.47 22.58
CA ASN A 56 0.08 -6.42 23.34
C ASN A 56 1.56 -6.36 22.93
N VAL A 57 2.33 -5.51 23.61
CA VAL A 57 3.77 -5.31 23.38
C VAL A 57 4.57 -6.61 23.51
N ASN A 58 4.20 -7.49 24.44
CA ASN A 58 4.93 -8.76 24.65
C ASN A 58 4.73 -9.73 23.47
N ALA A 59 3.54 -9.78 22.90
CA ALA A 59 3.27 -10.57 21.70
C ALA A 59 3.92 -9.95 20.46
N HIS A 60 3.89 -8.62 20.35
CA HIS A 60 4.59 -7.88 19.27
C HIS A 60 6.09 -8.21 19.25
N GLN A 61 6.78 -8.15 20.39
CA GLN A 61 8.23 -8.44 20.46
C GLN A 61 8.58 -9.88 20.06
N ARG A 62 7.68 -10.85 20.28
CA ARG A 62 7.89 -12.25 19.88
C ARG A 62 7.68 -12.47 18.39
N ILE A 63 6.62 -11.88 17.82
CA ILE A 63 6.22 -12.11 16.43
C ILE A 63 7.02 -11.22 15.48
N PHE A 64 7.26 -9.96 15.84
CA PHE A 64 7.90 -8.93 15.02
C PHE A 64 9.32 -8.58 15.48
N ASN A 65 10.08 -9.59 15.92
CA ASN A 65 11.53 -9.45 16.09
C ASN A 65 12.19 -9.20 14.71
N PRO A 66 13.21 -8.33 14.56
CA PRO A 66 13.90 -8.07 13.30
C PRO A 66 14.23 -9.30 12.43
N VAL A 67 14.56 -10.46 13.02
CA VAL A 67 14.78 -11.69 12.24
C VAL A 67 13.46 -12.25 11.68
N CYS A 68 12.44 -12.39 12.52
CA CYS A 68 11.11 -12.85 12.11
C CYS A 68 10.47 -11.89 11.11
N THR A 69 10.57 -10.58 11.33
CA THR A 69 10.03 -9.56 10.42
C THR A 69 10.65 -9.67 9.03
N LYS A 70 11.97 -9.89 8.93
CA LYS A 70 12.63 -10.13 7.64
C LYS A 70 12.08 -11.38 6.95
N GLN A 71 11.94 -12.48 7.68
CA GLN A 71 11.38 -13.73 7.14
C GLN A 71 9.93 -13.55 6.68
N ILE A 72 9.09 -12.87 7.45
CA ILE A 72 7.70 -12.56 7.10
C ILE A 72 7.64 -11.74 5.80
N ILE A 73 8.51 -10.73 5.65
CA ILE A 73 8.59 -9.93 4.42
C ILE A 73 9.05 -10.80 3.24
N TYR A 74 10.07 -11.63 3.41
CA TYR A 74 10.49 -12.56 2.34
C TYR A 74 9.36 -13.51 1.93
N CYS A 75 8.61 -14.06 2.90
CA CYS A 75 7.44 -14.89 2.62
C CYS A 75 6.38 -14.12 1.81
N ALA A 76 6.12 -12.85 2.11
CA ALA A 76 5.18 -12.03 1.34
C ALA A 76 5.60 -11.88 -0.13
N PHE A 77 6.89 -11.66 -0.41
CA PHE A 77 7.40 -11.60 -1.79
C PHE A 77 7.41 -12.97 -2.47
N ILE A 78 7.66 -14.06 -1.74
CA ILE A 78 7.56 -15.42 -2.27
C ILE A 78 6.12 -15.71 -2.73
N VAL A 79 5.11 -15.27 -1.98
CA VAL A 79 3.70 -15.39 -2.42
C VAL A 79 3.48 -14.68 -3.76
N GLY A 80 4.00 -13.46 -3.95
CA GLY A 80 3.91 -12.76 -5.24
C GLY A 80 4.65 -13.47 -6.38
N ILE A 81 5.79 -14.13 -6.09
CA ILE A 81 6.50 -14.96 -7.09
C ILE A 81 5.65 -16.17 -7.48
N LEU A 82 5.04 -16.85 -6.52
CA LEU A 82 4.17 -18.00 -6.79
C LEU A 82 2.94 -17.58 -7.59
N ASP A 83 2.34 -16.44 -7.26
CA ASP A 83 1.23 -15.85 -8.01
C ASP A 83 1.61 -15.53 -9.46
N TYR A 84 2.79 -14.93 -9.67
CA TYR A 84 3.31 -14.67 -11.01
C TYR A 84 3.56 -15.96 -11.81
N MET A 85 4.13 -17.00 -11.19
CA MET A 85 4.33 -18.30 -11.83
C MET A 85 3.00 -18.96 -12.21
N LEU A 86 1.96 -18.79 -11.39
CA LEU A 86 0.62 -19.26 -11.67
C LEU A 86 -0.06 -18.48 -12.79
N CYS A 87 0.12 -17.16 -12.84
CA CYS A 87 -0.29 -16.35 -14.00
C CYS A 87 0.36 -16.85 -15.29
N TRP A 88 1.63 -17.23 -15.25
CA TRP A 88 2.36 -17.74 -16.40
C TRP A 88 1.84 -19.11 -16.86
N SER A 89 1.55 -20.01 -15.93
CA SER A 89 1.00 -21.34 -16.25
C SER A 89 -0.42 -21.25 -16.83
N LEU A 90 -1.25 -20.34 -16.30
CA LEU A 90 -2.59 -20.06 -16.83
C LEU A 90 -2.52 -19.46 -18.24
N ALA A 91 -1.64 -18.50 -18.47
CA ALA A 91 -1.45 -17.92 -19.80
C ALA A 91 -0.95 -18.96 -20.82
N TYR A 92 -0.07 -19.87 -20.41
CA TYR A 92 0.37 -20.97 -21.27
C TYR A 92 -0.79 -21.90 -21.65
N SER A 93 -1.67 -22.21 -20.70
CA SER A 93 -2.85 -23.05 -20.95
C SER A 93 -3.84 -22.44 -21.95
N ARG A 94 -3.85 -21.10 -22.07
CA ARG A 94 -4.74 -20.32 -22.96
C ARG A 94 -4.04 -19.77 -24.20
N ARG A 95 -2.90 -20.35 -24.61
CA ARG A 95 -2.13 -19.91 -25.79
C ARG A 95 -2.92 -19.93 -27.12
N SER A 96 -4.03 -20.65 -27.18
CA SER A 96 -4.90 -20.71 -28.37
C SER A 96 -5.83 -19.50 -28.49
N GLU A 97 -5.93 -18.68 -27.45
CA GLU A 97 -6.76 -17.49 -27.43
C GLU A 97 -5.98 -16.26 -27.91
N GLN A 98 -6.72 -15.24 -28.35
CA GLN A 98 -6.19 -13.98 -28.83
C GLN A 98 -6.63 -12.87 -27.88
N ILE A 99 -5.67 -12.14 -27.33
CA ILE A 99 -5.90 -11.02 -26.41
C ILE A 99 -5.26 -9.74 -26.94
N GLN A 100 -5.66 -8.59 -26.40
CA GLN A 100 -5.06 -7.33 -26.79
C GLN A 100 -3.61 -7.23 -26.30
N GLY A 101 -2.74 -6.59 -27.09
CA GLY A 101 -1.32 -6.42 -26.77
C GLY A 101 -0.99 -5.61 -25.51
N HIS A 102 -1.98 -5.06 -24.80
CA HIS A 102 -1.76 -4.42 -23.50
C HIS A 102 -1.48 -5.41 -22.36
N CYS A 103 -1.69 -6.72 -22.57
CA CYS A 103 -1.46 -7.78 -21.58
C CYS A 103 -2.14 -7.49 -20.24
N GLN A 104 -3.44 -7.16 -20.26
CA GLN A 104 -4.16 -6.96 -19.01
C GLN A 104 -4.27 -8.29 -18.26
N ARG A 105 -4.05 -8.27 -16.94
CA ARG A 105 -4.12 -9.47 -16.10
C ARG A 105 -5.48 -10.17 -16.19
N SER A 106 -6.56 -9.41 -16.34
CA SER A 106 -7.92 -9.93 -16.56
C SER A 106 -8.10 -10.68 -17.88
N GLU A 107 -7.26 -10.39 -18.88
CA GLU A 107 -7.30 -11.03 -20.20
C GLU A 107 -6.29 -12.18 -20.29
N THR A 108 -5.13 -12.06 -19.64
CA THR A 108 -4.08 -13.09 -19.65
C THR A 108 -4.39 -14.29 -18.76
N THR A 109 -5.27 -14.12 -17.77
CA THR A 109 -5.66 -15.16 -16.81
C THR A 109 -7.15 -15.48 -16.89
N SER A 110 -7.60 -16.62 -16.35
CA SER A 110 -9.03 -16.97 -16.38
C SER A 110 -9.86 -15.97 -15.56
N GLU A 111 -11.08 -15.72 -16.00
CA GLU A 111 -12.02 -14.83 -15.31
C GLU A 111 -12.21 -15.26 -13.84
N SER A 112 -12.36 -16.56 -13.62
CA SER A 112 -12.49 -17.16 -12.28
C SER A 112 -11.31 -16.85 -11.37
N TYR A 113 -10.08 -16.96 -11.89
CA TYR A 113 -8.87 -16.66 -11.12
C TYR A 113 -8.78 -15.17 -10.81
N PHE A 114 -9.06 -14.32 -11.81
CA PHE A 114 -9.04 -12.88 -11.64
C PHE A 114 -10.09 -12.42 -10.60
N THR A 115 -11.29 -13.00 -10.59
CA THR A 115 -12.31 -12.73 -9.57
C THR A 115 -11.84 -13.13 -8.17
N VAL A 116 -11.24 -14.31 -8.00
CA VAL A 116 -10.71 -14.75 -6.69
C VAL A 116 -9.60 -13.82 -6.21
N TYR A 117 -8.67 -13.46 -7.09
CA TYR A 117 -7.61 -12.50 -6.81
C TYR A 117 -8.18 -11.15 -6.35
N MET A 118 -9.15 -10.60 -7.09
CA MET A 118 -9.85 -9.37 -6.73
C MET A 118 -10.48 -9.43 -5.33
N ILE A 119 -11.19 -10.52 -5.01
CA ILE A 119 -11.82 -10.72 -3.71
C ILE A 119 -10.75 -10.75 -2.60
N LEU A 120 -9.68 -11.52 -2.77
CA LEU A 120 -8.60 -11.61 -1.79
C LEU A 120 -7.94 -10.25 -1.55
N THR A 121 -7.66 -9.50 -2.60
CA THR A 121 -7.06 -8.17 -2.50
C THR A 121 -7.97 -7.18 -1.79
N VAL A 122 -9.28 -7.19 -2.08
CA VAL A 122 -10.26 -6.36 -1.36
C VAL A 122 -10.35 -6.77 0.11
N LEU A 123 -10.33 -8.07 0.43
CA LEU A 123 -10.34 -8.57 1.82
C LEU A 123 -9.09 -8.15 2.59
N LEU A 124 -7.90 -8.23 1.98
CA LEU A 124 -6.65 -7.76 2.58
C LEU A 124 -6.70 -6.25 2.83
N ALA A 125 -7.17 -5.47 1.85
CA ALA A 125 -7.32 -4.03 1.99
C ALA A 125 -8.32 -3.67 3.11
N ALA A 126 -9.48 -4.32 3.15
CA ALA A 126 -10.49 -4.13 4.20
C ALA A 126 -9.95 -4.54 5.58
N GLY A 127 -9.28 -5.69 5.69
CA GLY A 127 -8.62 -6.15 6.90
C GLY A 127 -7.57 -5.16 7.41
N SER A 128 -6.79 -4.56 6.49
CA SER A 128 -5.81 -3.54 6.86
C SER A 128 -6.47 -2.29 7.45
N LEU A 129 -7.59 -1.85 6.88
CA LEU A 129 -8.36 -0.71 7.37
C LEU A 129 -8.96 -1.03 8.75
N ILE A 130 -9.47 -2.24 8.96
CA ILE A 130 -9.97 -2.70 10.27
C ILE A 130 -8.84 -2.65 11.31
N PHE A 131 -7.66 -3.19 11.03
CA PHE A 131 -6.54 -3.13 11.97
C PHE A 131 -6.10 -1.70 12.26
N TYR A 132 -6.10 -0.80 11.28
CA TYR A 132 -5.79 0.60 11.53
C TYR A 132 -6.87 1.32 12.36
N LEU A 133 -8.15 1.03 12.14
CA LEU A 133 -9.23 1.54 12.98
C LEU A 133 -9.10 1.02 14.42
N LEU A 134 -8.84 -0.27 14.60
CA LEU A 134 -8.61 -0.86 15.91
C LEU A 134 -7.38 -0.27 16.59
N THR A 135 -6.33 0.00 15.83
CA THR A 135 -5.13 0.70 16.31
C THR A 135 -5.49 2.11 16.79
N PHE A 136 -6.23 2.89 15.99
CA PHE A 136 -6.69 4.22 16.36
C PHE A 136 -7.54 4.19 17.63
N LEU A 137 -8.47 3.25 17.73
CA LEU A 137 -9.30 3.06 18.94
C LEU A 137 -8.44 2.70 20.15
N SER A 138 -7.47 1.80 20.01
CA SER A 138 -6.56 1.38 21.09
C SER A 138 -5.71 2.54 21.62
N VAL A 139 -5.16 3.38 20.72
CA VAL A 139 -4.39 4.57 21.12
C VAL A 139 -5.29 5.65 21.75
N SER A 140 -6.54 5.76 21.27
CA SER A 140 -7.52 6.68 21.83
C SER A 140 -7.97 6.27 23.25
N SER A 141 -8.12 4.97 23.51
CA SER A 141 -8.58 4.42 24.79
C SER A 141 -7.47 4.39 25.85
N TRP A 142 -6.24 4.03 25.49
CA TRP A 142 -5.10 3.98 26.42
C TRP A 142 -4.87 5.30 27.15
N GLY A 143 -4.96 6.42 26.45
CA GLY A 143 -4.74 7.72 27.09
C GLY A 143 -5.94 8.27 27.85
N ARG A 144 -7.01 7.49 28.05
CA ARG A 144 -8.03 7.73 29.08
C ARG A 144 -7.69 7.03 30.41
N GLN A 145 -6.86 5.97 30.38
CA GLN A 145 -6.53 5.17 31.57
C GLN A 145 -5.28 5.66 32.33
N ASN A 146 -4.25 6.18 31.64
CA ASN A 146 -3.03 6.64 32.31
C ASN A 146 -3.14 8.10 32.80
N ASN A 147 -3.59 8.27 34.03
CA ASN A 147 -3.71 9.54 34.74
C ASN A 147 -2.40 9.89 35.51
N GLU A 148 -1.25 9.80 34.84
CA GLU A 148 0.04 10.15 35.43
C GLU A 148 0.25 11.68 35.46
N LYS A 149 0.73 12.23 36.58
CA LYS A 149 0.99 13.68 36.76
C LYS A 149 2.46 14.02 36.42
N GLY A 150 2.72 15.15 35.75
CA GLY A 150 4.05 15.79 35.66
C GLY A 150 4.75 15.76 34.30
N LEU A 151 6.08 15.97 34.25
CA LEU A 151 6.90 16.02 33.01
C LEU A 151 6.82 14.73 32.16
N ARG A 152 6.61 13.57 32.80
CA ARG A 152 6.33 12.29 32.11
C ARG A 152 5.01 12.33 31.33
N GLN A 153 3.98 13.00 31.86
CA GLN A 153 2.69 13.21 31.18
C GLN A 153 2.86 14.04 29.90
N LEU A 154 3.70 15.09 29.95
CA LEU A 154 4.02 15.91 28.78
C LEU A 154 4.75 15.12 27.70
N ARG A 155 5.69 14.23 28.09
CA ARG A 155 6.40 13.34 27.14
C ARG A 155 5.46 12.30 26.52
N HIS A 156 4.64 11.63 27.33
CA HIS A 156 3.66 10.65 26.85
C HIS A 156 2.56 11.29 26.00
N SER A 157 2.11 12.51 26.32
CA SER A 157 1.14 13.26 25.50
C SER A 157 1.71 13.62 24.12
N ARG A 158 3.01 13.96 24.06
CA ARG A 158 3.72 14.22 22.79
C ARG A 158 3.86 12.96 21.94
N GLU A 159 4.35 11.88 22.54
CA GLU A 159 4.47 10.58 21.87
C GLU A 159 3.10 10.10 21.36
N ARG A 160 2.04 10.28 22.15
CA ARG A 160 0.66 9.95 21.76
C ARG A 160 0.16 10.78 20.57
N LYS A 161 0.38 12.10 20.54
CA LYS A 161 -0.04 12.93 19.40
C LYS A 161 0.65 12.49 18.11
N ILE A 162 1.92 12.13 18.20
CA ILE A 162 2.68 11.58 17.07
C ILE A 162 2.07 10.25 16.62
N LEU A 163 1.78 9.35 17.55
CA LEU A 163 1.21 8.03 17.26
C LEU A 163 -0.22 8.13 16.69
N ASN A 164 -1.05 9.06 17.19
CA ASN A 164 -2.37 9.34 16.63
C ASN A 164 -2.30 9.90 15.21
N SER A 165 -1.34 10.81 14.93
CA SER A 165 -1.12 11.35 13.59
C SER A 165 -0.71 10.25 12.61
N LEU A 166 0.21 9.37 13.03
CA LEU A 166 0.63 8.21 12.23
C LEU A 166 -0.53 7.22 12.00
N ALA A 167 -1.36 6.97 13.00
CA ALA A 167 -2.55 6.13 12.87
C ALA A 167 -3.58 6.73 11.89
N LEU A 168 -3.86 8.03 11.97
CA LEU A 168 -4.80 8.69 11.06
C LEU A 168 -4.30 8.65 9.61
N VAL A 169 -3.02 8.89 9.39
CA VAL A 169 -2.41 8.85 8.04
C VAL A 169 -2.41 7.45 7.47
N SER A 170 -2.13 6.44 8.29
CA SER A 170 -2.19 5.05 7.84
C SER A 170 -3.61 4.61 7.48
N VAL A 171 -4.64 5.06 8.23
CA VAL A 171 -6.04 4.90 7.82
C VAL A 171 -6.32 5.56 6.47
N LEU A 172 -5.84 6.79 6.25
CA LEU A 172 -6.01 7.50 4.97
C LEU A 172 -5.34 6.76 3.81
N ILE A 173 -4.11 6.27 4.00
CA ILE A 173 -3.38 5.49 2.99
C ILE A 173 -4.15 4.19 2.69
N ALA A 174 -4.64 3.48 3.70
CA ALA A 174 -5.43 2.26 3.52
C ALA A 174 -6.75 2.54 2.78
N ALA A 175 -7.44 3.65 3.09
CA ALA A 175 -8.65 4.06 2.38
C ALA A 175 -8.36 4.40 0.91
N MET A 176 -7.24 5.09 0.63
CA MET A 176 -6.80 5.37 -0.73
C MET A 176 -6.46 4.11 -1.53
N ASN A 177 -6.00 3.04 -0.87
CA ASN A 177 -5.78 1.73 -1.51
C ASN A 177 -7.10 0.96 -1.72
N LEU A 178 -8.03 1.01 -0.77
CA LEU A 178 -9.30 0.27 -0.88
C LEU A 178 -10.23 0.81 -1.98
N LEU A 179 -10.22 2.13 -2.22
CA LEU A 179 -11.06 2.80 -3.23
C LEU A 179 -10.85 2.28 -4.67
N PRO A 180 -9.64 2.21 -5.24
CA PRO A 180 -9.45 1.68 -6.59
C PRO A 180 -9.84 0.21 -6.70
N TRP A 181 -9.47 -0.64 -5.73
CA TRP A 181 -9.82 -2.06 -5.77
C TRP A 181 -11.32 -2.34 -5.63
N SER A 182 -12.01 -1.61 -4.75
CA SER A 182 -13.47 -1.71 -4.63
C SER A 182 -14.16 -1.24 -5.91
N THR A 183 -13.72 -0.13 -6.52
CA THR A 183 -14.27 0.34 -7.79
C THR A 183 -14.03 -0.65 -8.93
N TYR A 184 -12.84 -1.27 -9.01
CA TYR A 184 -12.58 -2.34 -9.98
C TYR A 184 -13.51 -3.54 -9.78
N PHE A 185 -13.78 -3.95 -8.54
CA PHE A 185 -14.69 -5.05 -8.26
C PHE A 185 -16.13 -4.76 -8.73
N PHE A 186 -16.64 -3.55 -8.48
CA PHE A 186 -17.98 -3.17 -8.90
C PHE A 186 -18.11 -2.94 -10.42
N ILE A 187 -17.05 -2.48 -11.08
CA ILE A 187 -17.06 -2.17 -12.52
C ILE A 187 -16.72 -3.40 -13.37
N PHE A 188 -16.06 -4.41 -12.82
CA PHE A 188 -15.69 -5.63 -13.55
C PHE A 188 -16.88 -6.27 -14.28
N ASN A 189 -18.08 -6.15 -13.73
CA ASN A 189 -19.30 -6.72 -14.29
C ASN A 189 -20.17 -5.72 -15.10
N SER A 190 -19.76 -4.45 -15.22
CA SER A 190 -20.54 -3.39 -15.88
C SER A 190 -19.67 -2.58 -16.84
N SER A 191 -19.95 -2.73 -18.14
CA SER A 191 -19.27 -2.03 -19.24
C SER A 191 -19.60 -0.52 -19.33
N SER A 192 -20.49 -0.01 -18.47
CA SER A 192 -21.06 1.33 -18.62
C SER A 192 -20.19 2.49 -18.09
N HIS A 193 -19.07 2.24 -17.41
CA HIS A 193 -18.35 3.28 -16.65
C HIS A 193 -16.84 3.35 -16.89
N GLN A 194 -16.45 3.48 -18.16
CA GLN A 194 -15.04 3.58 -18.56
C GLN A 194 -14.30 4.79 -17.97
N VAL A 195 -15.02 5.89 -17.66
CA VAL A 195 -14.45 7.06 -16.97
C VAL A 195 -14.04 6.72 -15.54
N ILE A 196 -14.86 5.97 -14.81
CA ILE A 196 -14.59 5.58 -13.42
C ILE A 196 -13.43 4.57 -13.38
N PHE A 197 -13.36 3.66 -14.35
CA PHE A 197 -12.24 2.74 -14.52
C PHE A 197 -10.90 3.46 -14.74
N ASN A 198 -10.89 4.48 -15.61
CA ASN A 198 -9.70 5.29 -15.87
C ASN A 198 -9.28 6.11 -14.62
N ALA A 199 -10.26 6.66 -13.88
CA ALA A 199 -9.99 7.38 -12.64
C ALA A 199 -9.42 6.45 -11.55
N ALA A 200 -9.96 5.24 -11.39
CA ALA A 200 -9.44 4.22 -10.48
C ALA A 200 -7.99 3.83 -10.83
N LYS A 201 -7.70 3.66 -12.13
CA LYS A 201 -6.34 3.36 -12.61
C LYS A 201 -5.36 4.49 -12.32
N LEU A 202 -5.79 5.73 -12.49
CA LEU A 202 -4.96 6.88 -12.15
C LEU A 202 -4.69 6.93 -10.64
N LEU A 203 -5.70 6.66 -9.82
CA LEU A 203 -5.59 6.64 -8.36
C LEU A 203 -4.65 5.53 -7.86
N ASP A 204 -4.74 4.33 -8.43
CA ASP A 204 -3.87 3.19 -8.10
C ASP A 204 -2.40 3.47 -8.44
N ASN A 205 -2.13 4.08 -9.59
CA ASN A 205 -0.77 4.49 -9.95
C ASN A 205 -0.21 5.61 -9.06
N LEU A 206 -1.09 6.52 -8.58
CA LEU A 206 -0.70 7.63 -7.71
C LEU A 206 -0.58 7.21 -6.23
N TYR A 207 -1.13 6.07 -5.84
CA TYR A 207 -1.10 5.57 -4.47
C TYR A 207 0.35 5.42 -3.94
N LEU A 208 1.24 4.82 -4.73
CA LEU A 208 2.65 4.61 -4.39
C LEU A 208 3.43 5.92 -4.10
N PRO A 209 3.45 6.92 -5.01
CA PRO A 209 4.13 8.18 -4.74
C PRO A 209 3.46 8.99 -3.64
N ILE A 210 2.12 8.96 -3.53
CA ILE A 210 1.41 9.70 -2.48
C ILE A 210 1.66 9.09 -1.09
N SER A 211 1.59 7.77 -0.97
CA SER A 211 1.81 7.08 0.31
C SER A 211 3.24 7.29 0.83
N THR A 212 4.24 7.20 -0.05
CA THR A 212 5.65 7.47 0.30
C THR A 212 5.85 8.93 0.73
N LEU A 213 5.34 9.89 -0.04
CA LEU A 213 5.40 11.32 0.32
C LEU A 213 4.72 11.61 1.66
N LEU A 214 3.53 11.06 1.90
CA LEU A 214 2.83 11.20 3.18
C LEU A 214 3.67 10.64 4.33
N TYR A 215 4.28 9.48 4.15
CA TYR A 215 5.14 8.87 5.17
C TYR A 215 6.37 9.74 5.47
N PHE A 216 7.04 10.26 4.44
CA PHE A 216 8.21 11.15 4.59
C PHE A 216 7.88 12.47 5.30
N ILE A 217 6.72 13.07 4.99
CA ILE A 217 6.31 14.37 5.54
C ILE A 217 5.89 14.25 7.02
N ILE A 218 5.29 13.12 7.40
CA ILE A 218 4.64 12.96 8.70
C ILE A 218 5.53 12.26 9.73
N HIS A 219 6.44 11.37 9.30
CA HIS A 219 7.33 10.70 10.24
C HIS A 219 8.23 11.74 10.94
N PRO A 220 8.19 11.87 12.28
CA PRO A 220 8.87 12.93 13.00
C PRO A 220 10.40 12.90 12.84
N ASP A 221 10.96 11.72 12.59
CA ASP A 221 12.41 11.54 12.40
C ASP A 221 12.87 11.81 10.96
N LEU A 222 12.06 11.49 9.94
CA LEU A 222 12.41 11.74 8.53
C LEU A 222 12.03 13.16 8.07
N SER A 223 11.01 13.76 8.68
CA SER A 223 10.58 15.13 8.36
C SER A 223 11.56 16.20 8.85
N ARG A 224 12.42 15.89 9.84
CA ARG A 224 13.46 16.80 10.36
C ARG A 224 14.51 17.15 9.30
N PRO A 225 15.22 16.19 8.68
CA PRO A 225 16.16 16.49 7.60
C PRO A 225 15.46 17.09 6.36
N LEU A 226 14.25 16.63 6.02
CA LEU A 226 13.48 17.20 4.92
C LEU A 226 13.10 18.68 5.15
N ARG A 227 12.78 19.09 6.37
CA ARG A 227 12.50 20.50 6.71
C ARG A 227 13.76 21.38 6.71
N SER A 228 14.95 20.82 6.91
CA SER A 228 16.20 21.57 6.77
C SER A 228 16.62 21.73 5.31
N THR A 229 16.32 20.75 4.45
CA THR A 229 16.77 20.74 3.05
C THR A 229 15.73 21.35 2.09
N PHE A 230 14.44 21.18 2.37
CA PHE A 230 13.36 21.77 1.58
C PHE A 230 12.64 22.87 2.38
N CYS A 231 12.53 24.04 1.76
CA CYS A 231 11.83 25.22 2.29
C CYS A 231 10.29 25.06 2.22
N VAL A 232 9.73 23.91 2.63
CA VAL A 232 8.28 23.60 2.62
C VAL A 232 7.55 24.26 3.81
N ARG A 233 8.04 25.41 4.26
CA ARG A 233 7.61 26.08 5.49
C ARG A 233 6.16 26.60 5.40
N ASN A 234 5.62 26.77 4.19
CA ASN A 234 4.29 27.33 3.96
C ASN A 234 3.18 26.28 3.78
N CYS A 235 3.40 25.16 3.09
CA CYS A 235 2.35 24.12 2.95
C CYS A 235 2.16 23.31 4.25
N LEU A 236 3.19 23.15 5.07
CA LEU A 236 3.13 22.38 6.32
C LEU A 236 2.46 23.10 7.49
N LYS A 237 2.22 24.42 7.40
CA LYS A 237 1.50 25.16 8.44
C LYS A 237 0.06 24.70 8.63
N PHE A 238 -0.56 24.13 7.58
CA PHE A 238 -1.94 23.63 7.65
C PHE A 238 -2.03 22.28 8.39
N LEU A 239 -0.99 21.45 8.32
CA LEU A 239 -0.94 20.13 8.98
C LEU A 239 -0.23 20.15 10.35
N SER A 240 0.70 21.08 10.60
CA SER A 240 1.41 21.18 11.88
C SER A 240 0.98 22.41 12.68
N ARG A 241 -0.25 22.42 13.18
CA ARG A 241 -0.63 23.27 14.32
C ARG A 241 -0.19 22.59 15.63
N SER A 242 1.11 22.28 15.74
CA SER A 242 1.75 21.96 17.00
C SER A 242 2.59 23.18 17.38
N GLU A 243 2.17 23.88 18.42
CA GLU A 243 2.83 25.07 18.95
C GLU A 243 4.33 24.82 19.14
N ARG A 244 5.14 25.72 18.56
CA ARG A 244 6.55 25.83 18.94
C ARG A 244 6.59 26.46 20.32
N ILE A 245 7.15 25.76 21.29
CA ILE A 245 7.51 26.37 22.57
C ILE A 245 9.00 26.13 22.76
N SER A 246 9.72 27.25 22.86
CA SER A 246 11.15 27.37 23.10
C SER A 246 11.58 26.56 24.31
N VAL A 247 12.58 25.70 24.12
CA VAL A 247 13.26 25.02 25.21
C VAL A 247 14.31 26.00 25.75
N VAL A 248 14.01 26.65 26.88
CA VAL A 248 15.03 27.34 27.69
C VAL A 248 15.68 26.25 28.54
N TYR A 249 16.96 25.96 28.29
CA TYR A 249 17.77 25.19 29.22
C TYR A 249 18.13 26.13 30.37
N ALA A 250 17.50 25.96 31.52
CA ALA A 250 18.04 26.45 32.77
C ALA A 250 18.99 25.37 33.29
N GLY A 251 20.28 25.73 33.41
CA GLY A 251 21.27 24.96 34.15
C GLY A 251 21.08 25.06 35.65
#